data_AF-A0A2E5PSQ4-F1
#
_entry.id   AF-A0A2E5PSQ4-F1
#
_cell.length_a   1.000
_cell.length_b   1.000
_cell.length_c   1.000
_cell.angle_alpha   90.00
_cell.angle_beta   90.00
_cell.angle_gamma   90.00
#
_symmetry.space_group_name_H-M   'P 1'
#
loop_
_entity.id
_entity.type
_entity.pdbx_description
1 polymer ?
#
loop_
_entity_poly.entity_id
_entity_poly.type
_entity_poly.pdbx_seq_one_letter_code
_entity_poly.pdbx_strand_id
1 'polypeptide(L)'
;MRRNRLLYTFAIIAFFILLGYALIREMDRNQAQINGSISGIITATRAAGAGIVKTDNAYLMLFEPGTSYPTVTKVINPFLPPTTFFIGQGDSAAPLKGAYRLLVLSDKDGNPDRPALGEVMGELTAPLKLGTEAFEYLLDRPFQGFPKELLEARRKDPAMNILGTIDVSPEFKDQISAEDRLVIMLFDPKLGRPVAFRILENFSLPQDFSIGVADAMPGIQLKGPYSLRIISDKNGQPFESAPGELIVRSKKLLPLGSQGMNLVLDQEYQR
;
A
#
# COMPACT_ATOMS: atom_id res chain seq x y z
N MET A 1 -38.39 59.27 18.19
CA MET A 1 -37.70 58.19 18.96
C MET A 1 -38.30 56.79 18.80
N ARG A 2 -39.63 56.60 18.65
CA ARG A 2 -40.25 55.25 18.49
C ARG A 2 -39.86 54.48 17.22
N ARG A 3 -39.70 55.16 16.07
CA ARG A 3 -39.39 54.52 14.77
C ARG A 3 -38.00 53.88 14.72
N ASN A 4 -37.00 54.54 15.31
CA ASN A 4 -35.64 54.00 15.39
C ASN A 4 -35.56 52.81 16.34
N ARG A 5 -36.31 52.82 17.45
CA ARG A 5 -36.40 51.67 18.37
C ARG A 5 -36.93 50.42 17.67
N LEU A 6 -37.98 50.53 16.85
CA LEU A 6 -38.53 49.42 16.06
C LEU A 6 -37.51 48.84 15.06
N LEU A 7 -36.77 49.70 14.36
CA LEU A 7 -35.70 49.28 13.44
C LEU A 7 -34.56 48.55 14.18
N TYR A 8 -34.12 49.07 15.32
CA TYR A 8 -33.10 48.40 16.13
C TYR A 8 -33.59 47.07 16.69
N THR A 9 -34.83 46.99 17.19
CA THR A 9 -35.41 45.73 17.68
C THR A 9 -35.52 44.70 16.56
N PHE A 10 -35.97 45.10 15.37
CA PHE A 10 -36.02 44.20 14.21
C PHE A 10 -34.63 43.72 13.78
N ALA A 11 -33.65 44.63 13.71
CA ALA A 11 -32.27 44.29 13.38
C ALA A 11 -31.65 43.32 14.40
N ILE A 12 -31.91 43.51 15.70
CA ILE A 12 -31.44 42.62 16.77
C ILE A 12 -32.09 41.23 16.63
N ILE A 13 -33.41 41.15 16.41
CA ILE A 13 -34.11 39.88 16.21
C ILE A 13 -33.56 39.15 14.97
N ALA A 14 -33.40 39.86 13.86
CA ALA A 14 -32.83 39.30 12.63
C ALA A 14 -31.40 38.78 12.84
N PHE A 15 -30.57 39.52 13.59
CA PHE A 15 -29.22 39.09 13.95
C PHE A 15 -29.22 37.80 14.76
N PHE A 16 -30.06 37.68 15.80
CA PHE A 16 -30.14 36.46 16.59
C PHE A 16 -30.67 35.25 15.81
N ILE A 17 -31.61 35.45 14.88
CA ILE A 17 -32.08 34.39 13.98
C ILE A 17 -30.94 33.91 13.07
N LEU A 18 -30.20 34.84 12.45
CA LEU A 18 -29.07 34.50 11.58
C LEU A 18 -27.95 33.81 12.35
N LEU A 19 -27.65 34.26 13.57
CA LEU A 19 -26.65 33.65 14.45
C LEU A 19 -27.06 32.22 14.84
N GLY A 20 -28.32 32.02 15.23
CA GLY A 20 -28.85 30.69 15.57
C GLY A 20 -28.78 29.73 14.37
N TYR A 21 -29.17 30.20 13.18
CA TYR A 21 -29.07 29.41 11.95
C TYR A 21 -27.61 29.05 11.60
N ALA A 22 -26.69 30.01 11.73
CA ALA A 22 -25.27 29.78 11.47
C ALA A 22 -24.66 28.74 12.43
N LEU A 23 -25.03 28.80 13.72
CA LEU A 23 -24.58 27.85 14.73
C LEU A 23 -25.09 26.43 14.45
N ILE A 24 -26.38 26.28 14.14
CA ILE A 24 -26.97 24.96 13.79
C ILE A 24 -26.26 24.40 12.57
N ARG A 25 -26.06 25.22 11.53
CA ARG A 25 -25.38 24.79 10.31
C ARG A 25 -23.93 24.34 10.59
N GLU A 26 -23.22 25.03 11.48
CA GLU A 26 -21.85 24.64 11.84
C GLU A 26 -21.83 23.36 12.69
N MET A 27 -22.80 23.17 13.59
CA MET A 27 -23.00 21.92 14.31
C MET A 27 -23.26 20.75 13.35
N ASP A 28 -24.16 20.92 12.37
CA ASP A 28 -24.47 19.91 11.37
C ASP A 28 -23.23 19.56 10.53
N ARG A 29 -22.42 20.55 10.15
CA ARG A 29 -21.16 20.34 9.43
C ARG A 29 -20.15 19.55 10.27
N ASN A 30 -19.98 19.92 11.54
CA ASN A 30 -19.10 19.20 12.46
C ASN A 30 -19.58 17.76 12.67
N GLN A 31 -20.88 17.54 12.84
CA GLN A 31 -21.45 16.22 12.99
C GLN A 31 -21.27 15.37 11.71
N ALA A 32 -21.47 15.97 10.54
CA ALA A 32 -21.23 15.29 9.26
C ALA A 32 -19.74 14.94 9.08
N GLN A 33 -18.85 15.83 9.49
CA GLN A 33 -17.41 15.59 9.48
C GLN A 33 -17.05 14.42 10.40
N ILE A 34 -17.53 14.41 11.64
CA ILE A 34 -17.31 13.31 12.60
C ILE A 34 -17.84 11.99 12.03
N ASN A 35 -19.12 11.96 11.64
CA ASN A 35 -19.79 10.76 11.11
C ASN A 35 -19.11 10.20 9.85
N GLY A 36 -18.43 11.06 9.09
CA GLY A 36 -17.72 10.70 7.87
C GLY A 36 -16.26 10.31 8.08
N SER A 37 -15.80 10.07 9.32
CA SER A 37 -14.37 9.99 9.63
C SER A 37 -13.98 8.99 10.70
N ILE A 38 -12.68 8.74 10.83
CA ILE A 38 -12.06 8.09 11.96
C ILE A 38 -11.13 9.11 12.62
N SER A 39 -11.25 9.26 13.94
CA SER A 39 -10.47 10.23 14.71
C SER A 39 -9.95 9.64 16.02
N GLY A 40 -8.87 10.23 16.52
CA GLY A 40 -8.22 9.71 17.72
C GLY A 40 -6.83 10.30 17.97
N ILE A 41 -5.98 9.52 18.63
CA ILE A 41 -4.61 9.90 18.98
C ILE A 41 -3.65 8.84 18.45
N ILE A 42 -2.61 9.28 17.76
CA ILE A 42 -1.45 8.44 17.43
C ILE A 42 -0.44 8.58 18.55
N THR A 43 -0.05 7.45 19.13
CA THR A 43 1.02 7.32 20.13
C THR A 43 2.15 6.47 19.57
N ALA A 44 3.30 6.46 20.25
CA ALA A 44 4.41 5.61 19.88
C ALA A 44 5.00 4.92 21.12
N THR A 45 5.45 3.68 20.97
CA THR A 45 6.30 3.05 22.00
C THR A 45 7.60 3.84 22.14
N ARG A 46 8.29 3.69 23.28
CA ARG A 46 9.59 4.35 23.50
C ARG A 46 10.60 4.03 22.39
N ALA A 47 10.63 2.79 21.92
CA ALA A 47 11.55 2.35 20.88
C ALA A 47 11.18 2.95 19.51
N ALA A 48 9.91 2.92 19.12
CA ALA A 48 9.47 3.48 17.86
C ALA A 48 9.59 5.02 17.85
N GLY A 49 9.18 5.67 18.94
CA GLY A 49 9.25 7.13 19.07
C GLY A 49 10.66 7.71 19.01
N ALA A 50 11.69 6.94 19.35
CA ALA A 50 13.08 7.38 19.25
C ALA A 50 13.54 7.64 17.80
N GLY A 51 12.89 7.01 16.81
CA GLY A 51 13.18 7.23 15.39
C GLY A 51 12.46 8.44 14.79
N ILE A 52 11.40 8.92 15.44
CA ILE A 52 10.54 10.00 14.92
C ILE A 52 11.12 11.36 15.29
N VAL A 53 11.27 12.24 14.30
CA VAL A 53 11.63 13.65 14.52
C VAL A 53 10.51 14.57 14.03
N LYS A 54 10.42 15.77 14.60
CA LYS A 54 9.29 16.71 14.37
C LYS A 54 9.04 17.04 12.89
N THR A 55 10.07 16.97 12.05
CA THR A 55 9.98 17.26 10.61
C THR A 55 9.46 16.10 9.79
N ASP A 56 9.31 14.92 10.38
CA ASP A 56 8.78 13.75 9.71
C ASP A 56 7.32 13.98 9.33
N ASN A 57 6.90 13.30 8.28
CA ASN A 57 5.51 13.14 7.91
C ASN A 57 4.92 11.93 8.66
N ALA A 58 3.61 11.95 8.91
CA ALA A 58 2.84 10.72 9.13
C ALA A 58 1.83 10.53 8.00
N TYR A 59 1.89 9.37 7.37
CA TYR A 59 0.90 8.96 6.39
C TYR A 59 -0.18 8.13 7.09
N LEU A 60 -1.40 8.64 7.03
CA LEU A 60 -2.60 7.94 7.46
C LEU A 60 -3.29 7.42 6.23
N MET A 61 -3.49 6.11 6.19
CA MET A 61 -4.01 5.42 5.02
C MET A 61 -5.24 4.60 5.42
N LEU A 62 -6.36 4.84 4.74
CA LEU A 62 -7.57 4.04 4.87
C LEU A 62 -7.68 3.04 3.73
N PHE A 63 -7.85 1.77 4.08
CA PHE A 63 -8.02 0.67 3.15
C PHE A 63 -9.44 0.11 3.28
N GLU A 64 -10.10 -0.12 2.16
CA GLU A 64 -11.30 -0.95 2.17
C GLU A 64 -10.92 -2.40 2.54
N PRO A 65 -11.76 -3.12 3.31
CA PRO A 65 -11.48 -4.51 3.64
C PRO A 65 -11.30 -5.35 2.37
N GLY A 66 -10.16 -6.05 2.28
CA GLY A 66 -9.81 -6.88 1.13
C GLY A 66 -9.12 -6.13 -0.01
N THR A 67 -8.99 -4.81 0.06
CA THR A 67 -8.19 -4.04 -0.89
C THR A 67 -6.76 -3.85 -0.39
N SER A 68 -5.88 -3.49 -1.32
CA SER A 68 -4.44 -3.48 -1.13
C SER A 68 -3.80 -2.09 -1.30
N TYR A 69 -4.60 -1.15 -1.79
CA TYR A 69 -4.25 0.25 -1.98
C TYR A 69 -5.18 1.11 -1.14
N PRO A 70 -4.66 2.22 -0.59
CA PRO A 70 -5.47 3.09 0.23
C PRO A 70 -6.51 3.81 -0.63
N THR A 71 -7.76 3.82 -0.18
CA THR A 71 -8.84 4.64 -0.74
C THR A 71 -8.64 6.11 -0.37
N VAL A 72 -8.06 6.36 0.81
CA VAL A 72 -7.79 7.70 1.33
C VAL A 72 -6.40 7.74 1.91
N THR A 73 -5.65 8.78 1.57
CA THR A 73 -4.34 9.06 2.18
C THR A 73 -4.33 10.49 2.68
N LYS A 74 -3.92 10.67 3.94
CA LYS A 74 -3.72 11.98 4.55
C LYS A 74 -2.30 12.06 5.10
N VAL A 75 -1.67 13.21 4.92
CA VAL A 75 -0.34 13.48 5.48
C VAL A 75 -0.48 14.46 6.64
N ILE A 76 0.16 14.15 7.77
CA ILE A 76 0.31 15.06 8.91
C ILE A 76 1.77 15.50 8.97
N ASN A 77 1.99 16.82 8.97
CA ASN A 77 3.29 17.45 9.20
C ASN A 77 3.06 18.80 9.93
N PRO A 78 3.78 19.11 11.02
CA PRO A 78 4.80 18.29 11.67
C PRO A 78 4.22 17.08 12.40
N PHE A 79 4.98 15.99 12.48
CA PHE A 79 4.58 14.78 13.20
C PHE A 79 5.46 14.52 14.42
N LEU A 80 4.84 14.47 15.61
CA LEU A 80 5.52 14.11 16.84
C LEU A 80 4.52 13.51 17.85
N PRO A 81 4.45 12.18 18.01
CA PRO A 81 3.55 11.54 18.96
C PRO A 81 3.76 12.01 20.41
N PRO A 82 2.69 12.16 21.22
CA PRO A 82 1.29 11.94 20.85
C PRO A 82 0.75 13.06 19.95
N THR A 83 0.00 12.70 18.91
CA THR A 83 -0.62 13.65 17.97
C THR A 83 -2.05 13.24 17.68
N THR A 84 -2.99 14.18 17.74
CA THR A 84 -4.38 13.93 17.36
C THR A 84 -4.49 13.77 15.84
N PHE A 85 -5.41 12.90 15.40
CA PHE A 85 -5.67 12.71 13.99
C PHE A 85 -7.15 12.65 13.67
N PHE A 86 -7.43 12.94 12.41
CA PHE A 86 -8.73 12.84 11.79
C PHE A 86 -8.52 12.50 10.33
N ILE A 87 -9.11 11.43 9.84
CA ILE A 87 -9.08 11.03 8.43
C ILE A 87 -10.47 10.55 8.00
N GLY A 88 -11.00 11.03 6.88
CA GLY A 88 -12.34 10.67 6.46
C GLY A 88 -12.79 11.30 5.15
N GLN A 89 -14.09 11.55 5.04
CA GLN A 89 -14.74 12.03 3.80
C GLN A 89 -14.13 13.33 3.27
N GLY A 90 -13.64 14.21 4.15
CA GLY A 90 -12.97 15.46 3.76
C GLY A 90 -11.60 15.27 3.09
N ASP A 91 -10.99 14.10 3.26
CA ASP A 91 -9.69 13.75 2.67
C ASP A 91 -9.87 12.85 1.41
N SER A 92 -11.12 12.54 1.02
CA SER A 92 -11.44 11.68 -0.12
C SER A 92 -12.19 12.43 -1.22
N ALA A 93 -11.81 12.21 -2.48
CA ALA A 93 -12.58 12.69 -3.63
C ALA A 93 -13.86 11.88 -3.87
N ALA A 94 -13.86 10.60 -3.49
CA ALA A 94 -15.01 9.71 -3.66
C ALA A 94 -15.80 9.57 -2.34
N PRO A 95 -17.12 9.31 -2.40
CA PRO A 95 -17.91 9.02 -1.21
C PRO A 95 -17.40 7.77 -0.48
N LEU A 96 -17.06 7.92 0.80
CA LEU A 96 -16.65 6.80 1.65
C LEU A 96 -17.88 6.07 2.18
N LYS A 97 -17.83 4.73 2.19
CA LYS A 97 -18.93 3.88 2.65
C LYS A 97 -18.41 2.65 3.37
N GLY A 98 -19.12 2.25 4.42
CA GLY A 98 -18.80 1.04 5.17
C GLY A 98 -17.68 1.25 6.19
N ALA A 99 -16.94 0.18 6.45
CA ALA A 99 -15.82 0.17 7.39
C ALA A 99 -14.48 0.18 6.64
N TYR A 100 -13.47 0.76 7.27
CA TYR A 100 -12.12 0.91 6.71
C TYR A 100 -11.09 0.42 7.71
N ARG A 101 -9.97 -0.11 7.20
CA ARG A 101 -8.79 -0.43 8.00
C ARG A 101 -7.84 0.75 7.96
N LEU A 102 -7.23 1.09 9.09
CA LEU A 102 -6.29 2.20 9.22
C LEU A 102 -4.87 1.66 9.31
N LEU A 103 -3.96 2.23 8.55
CA LEU A 103 -2.52 2.08 8.74
C LEU A 103 -1.89 3.46 8.90
N VAL A 104 -1.01 3.59 9.88
CA VAL A 104 -0.19 4.78 10.07
C VAL A 104 1.27 4.38 10.02
N LEU A 105 2.05 5.14 9.25
CA LEU A 105 3.50 5.09 9.23
C LEU A 105 4.08 6.49 9.26
N SER A 106 5.25 6.63 9.87
CA SER A 106 6.09 7.82 9.71
C SER A 106 6.84 7.74 8.39
N ASP A 107 7.05 8.88 7.76
CA ASP A 107 7.82 9.01 6.52
C ASP A 107 8.82 10.16 6.64
N LYS A 108 10.04 9.90 6.18
CA LYS A 108 11.17 10.84 6.25
C LYS A 108 11.59 11.36 4.88
N ASP A 109 11.32 10.61 3.82
CA ASP A 109 11.81 10.92 2.46
C ASP A 109 10.71 11.33 1.47
N GLY A 110 9.45 11.38 1.91
CA GLY A 110 8.30 11.78 1.11
C GLY A 110 7.70 10.63 0.29
N ASN A 111 8.11 9.38 0.55
CA ASN A 111 7.67 8.21 -0.19
C ASN A 111 7.18 7.08 0.74
N PRO A 112 5.86 7.02 1.04
CA PRO A 112 5.30 6.05 1.97
C PRO A 112 5.31 4.60 1.45
N ASP A 113 5.61 4.40 0.16
CA ASP A 113 5.73 3.07 -0.43
C ASP A 113 7.11 2.44 -0.20
N ARG A 114 8.07 3.22 0.31
CA ARG A 114 9.45 2.79 0.51
C ARG A 114 9.86 2.99 1.98
N PRO A 115 10.32 1.93 2.66
CA PRO A 115 10.94 2.09 3.95
C PRO A 115 12.26 2.86 3.88
N ALA A 116 12.40 3.87 4.73
CA ALA A 116 13.64 4.56 5.03
C ALA A 116 14.09 4.28 6.49
N LEU A 117 15.39 4.47 6.74
CA LEU A 117 15.96 4.19 8.06
C LEU A 117 15.33 5.09 9.13
N GLY A 118 14.85 4.48 10.21
CA GLY A 118 14.24 5.19 11.34
C GLY A 118 12.76 5.49 11.18
N GLU A 119 12.15 5.10 10.05
CA GLU A 119 10.69 5.10 9.92
C GLU A 119 10.07 3.96 10.71
N VAL A 120 8.87 4.19 11.21
CA VAL A 120 8.10 3.29 12.03
C VAL A 120 6.67 3.16 11.51
N MET A 121 6.04 2.04 11.80
CA MET A 121 4.62 1.79 11.51
C MET A 121 3.91 1.19 12.71
N GLY A 122 2.59 1.23 12.69
CA GLY A 122 1.73 0.42 13.56
C GLY A 122 1.09 -0.74 12.81
N GLU A 123 0.19 -1.44 13.49
CA GLU A 123 -0.57 -2.52 12.87
C GLU A 123 -1.66 -2.00 11.93
N LEU A 124 -1.93 -2.76 10.86
CA LEU A 124 -3.14 -2.52 10.06
C LEU A 124 -4.35 -2.95 10.88
N THR A 125 -5.20 -1.99 11.26
CA THR A 125 -6.29 -2.25 12.20
C THR A 125 -7.29 -3.27 11.67
N ALA A 126 -8.09 -3.83 12.58
CA ALA A 126 -9.39 -4.38 12.22
C ALA A 126 -10.27 -3.28 11.56
N PRO A 127 -11.32 -3.64 10.80
CA PRO A 127 -12.20 -2.66 10.19
C PRO A 127 -12.86 -1.73 11.23
N LEU A 128 -12.67 -0.44 11.07
CA LEU A 128 -13.25 0.65 11.85
C LEU A 128 -14.39 1.29 11.07
N LYS A 129 -15.49 1.64 11.75
CA LYS A 129 -16.60 2.34 11.13
C LYS A 129 -16.27 3.83 10.98
N LEU A 130 -16.76 4.46 9.93
CA LEU A 130 -16.85 5.93 9.91
C LEU A 130 -17.71 6.40 11.10
N GLY A 131 -17.33 7.51 11.74
CA GLY A 131 -17.82 7.97 13.03
C GLY A 131 -17.05 7.40 14.24
N THR A 132 -15.98 6.63 14.04
CA THR A 132 -15.15 6.17 15.17
C THR A 132 -14.35 7.34 15.73
N GLU A 133 -14.52 7.61 17.02
CA GLU A 133 -13.84 8.67 17.76
C GLU A 133 -12.96 8.11 18.88
N ALA A 134 -12.04 8.93 19.37
CA ALA A 134 -11.13 8.60 20.46
C ALA A 134 -10.32 7.30 20.25
N PHE A 135 -10.03 6.95 18.99
CA PHE A 135 -9.26 5.76 18.67
C PHE A 135 -7.79 5.94 19.03
N GLU A 136 -7.23 5.04 19.83
CA GLU A 136 -5.80 5.04 20.13
C GLU A 136 -5.05 4.18 19.11
N TYR A 137 -4.25 4.84 18.26
CA TYR A 137 -3.37 4.16 17.32
C TYR A 137 -1.95 4.13 17.87
N LEU A 138 -1.29 2.97 17.84
CA LEU A 138 0.07 2.79 18.36
C LEU A 138 1.06 2.51 17.23
N LEU A 139 2.12 3.32 17.16
CA LEU A 139 3.33 3.02 16.40
C LEU A 139 4.31 2.24 17.28
N ASP A 140 4.70 1.05 16.86
CA ASP A 140 5.42 0.12 17.74
C ASP A 140 6.64 -0.56 17.12
N ARG A 141 6.77 -0.57 15.79
CA ARG A 141 7.84 -1.29 15.09
C ARG A 141 8.46 -0.48 13.95
N PRO A 142 9.72 -0.74 13.56
CA PRO A 142 10.30 -0.17 12.36
C PRO A 142 9.48 -0.51 11.12
N PHE A 143 9.33 0.46 10.22
CA PHE A 143 8.74 0.22 8.92
C PHE A 143 9.76 -0.55 8.07
N GLN A 144 9.39 -1.75 7.65
CA GLN A 144 10.22 -2.61 6.78
C GLN A 144 9.50 -2.98 5.47
N GLY A 145 8.26 -2.52 5.32
CA GLY A 145 7.38 -2.84 4.20
C GLY A 145 5.94 -2.93 4.68
N PHE A 146 5.00 -2.93 3.72
CA PHE A 146 3.59 -3.06 4.06
C PHE A 146 3.26 -4.43 4.69
N PRO A 147 2.19 -4.51 5.49
CA PRO A 147 1.70 -5.78 6.03
C PRO A 147 1.50 -6.83 4.93
N LYS A 148 1.83 -8.09 5.25
CA LYS A 148 1.80 -9.22 4.31
C LYS A 148 0.46 -9.34 3.57
N GLU A 149 -0.64 -9.16 4.29
CA GLU A 149 -1.99 -9.20 3.74
C GLU A 149 -2.25 -8.16 2.64
N LEU A 150 -1.70 -6.94 2.77
CA LEU A 150 -1.81 -5.93 1.71
C LEU A 150 -0.97 -6.34 0.51
N LEU A 151 0.25 -6.83 0.73
CA LEU A 151 1.13 -7.30 -0.35
C LEU A 151 0.52 -8.49 -1.11
N GLU A 152 -0.09 -9.45 -0.41
CA GLU A 152 -0.80 -10.57 -1.01
C GLU A 152 -2.00 -10.11 -1.83
N ALA A 153 -2.78 -9.16 -1.33
CA ALA A 153 -3.88 -8.58 -2.08
C ALA A 153 -3.36 -7.78 -3.30
N ARG A 154 -2.23 -7.07 -3.21
CA ARG A 154 -1.58 -6.41 -4.36
C ARG A 154 -1.19 -7.42 -5.44
N ARG A 155 -0.69 -8.61 -5.08
CA ARG A 155 -0.32 -9.67 -6.05
C ARG A 155 -1.50 -10.29 -6.78
N LYS A 156 -2.71 -10.15 -6.24
CA LYS A 156 -3.95 -10.65 -6.86
C LYS A 156 -4.57 -9.65 -7.83
N ASP A 157 -4.14 -8.39 -7.82
CA ASP A 157 -4.63 -7.36 -8.72
C ASP A 157 -4.09 -7.59 -10.14
N PRO A 158 -4.93 -8.01 -11.11
CA PRO A 158 -4.43 -8.35 -12.43
C PRO A 158 -3.90 -7.14 -13.19
N ALA A 159 -4.37 -5.91 -12.90
CA ALA A 159 -3.92 -4.71 -13.59
C ALA A 159 -2.49 -4.30 -13.20
N MET A 160 -2.06 -4.68 -12.00
CA MET A 160 -0.78 -4.27 -11.41
C MET A 160 0.28 -5.37 -11.46
N ASN A 161 -0.05 -6.51 -12.07
CA ASN A 161 0.82 -7.68 -12.13
C ASN A 161 0.85 -8.30 -13.53
N ILE A 162 1.88 -9.11 -13.73
CA ILE A 162 2.01 -10.03 -14.85
C ILE A 162 1.69 -11.41 -14.30
N LEU A 163 0.66 -12.06 -14.87
CA LEU A 163 0.12 -13.35 -14.43
C LEU A 163 0.34 -14.42 -15.50
N GLY A 164 0.59 -15.65 -15.05
CA GLY A 164 0.66 -16.81 -15.91
C GLY A 164 0.91 -18.10 -15.14
N THR A 165 1.25 -19.14 -15.88
CA THR A 165 1.59 -20.47 -15.34
C THR A 165 2.98 -20.85 -15.83
N ILE A 166 3.76 -21.44 -14.94
CA ILE A 166 5.09 -21.99 -15.20
C ILE A 166 4.94 -23.50 -15.31
N ASP A 167 5.56 -24.07 -16.32
CA ASP A 167 5.72 -25.52 -16.47
C ASP A 167 7.17 -25.85 -16.84
N VAL A 168 7.50 -27.13 -16.94
CA VAL A 168 8.81 -27.61 -17.37
C VAL A 168 8.67 -28.49 -18.60
N SER A 169 9.62 -28.38 -19.52
CA SER A 169 9.66 -29.27 -20.68
C SER A 169 9.83 -30.73 -20.21
N PRO A 170 9.19 -31.72 -20.86
CA PRO A 170 9.34 -33.13 -20.50
C PRO A 170 10.80 -33.61 -20.40
N GLU A 171 11.69 -33.03 -21.20
CA GLU A 171 13.13 -33.35 -21.23
C GLU A 171 13.87 -32.95 -19.95
N PHE A 172 13.37 -31.94 -19.23
CA PHE A 172 14.01 -31.38 -18.04
C PHE A 172 13.25 -31.69 -16.75
N LYS A 173 12.18 -32.50 -16.81
CA LYS A 173 11.29 -32.76 -15.68
C LYS A 173 12.03 -33.39 -14.49
N ASP A 174 12.97 -34.28 -14.75
CA ASP A 174 13.77 -34.95 -13.72
C ASP A 174 14.88 -34.05 -13.13
N GLN A 175 15.09 -32.87 -13.70
CA GLN A 175 16.06 -31.89 -13.22
C GLN A 175 15.45 -30.87 -12.26
N ILE A 176 14.12 -30.81 -12.13
CA ILE A 176 13.43 -29.93 -11.19
C ILE A 176 12.89 -30.72 -9.99
N SER A 177 13.14 -30.18 -8.81
CA SER A 177 12.60 -30.68 -7.55
C SER A 177 11.66 -29.66 -6.92
N ALA A 178 10.69 -30.11 -6.12
CA ALA A 178 9.80 -29.21 -5.38
C ALA A 178 10.55 -28.38 -4.33
N GLU A 179 11.68 -28.90 -3.86
CA GLU A 179 12.61 -28.30 -2.90
C GLU A 179 13.50 -27.22 -3.53
N ASP A 180 13.56 -27.16 -4.87
CA ASP A 180 14.19 -26.05 -5.57
C ASP A 180 13.38 -24.76 -5.33
N ARG A 181 13.92 -23.62 -5.76
CA ARG A 181 13.22 -22.34 -5.73
C ARG A 181 12.93 -21.86 -7.15
N LEU A 182 11.78 -21.23 -7.36
CA LEU A 182 11.54 -20.47 -8.59
C LEU A 182 11.79 -19.00 -8.33
N VAL A 183 12.76 -18.45 -9.05
CA VAL A 183 13.09 -17.03 -9.00
C VAL A 183 12.51 -16.35 -10.22
N ILE A 184 11.51 -15.51 -9.99
CA ILE A 184 10.77 -14.77 -11.00
C ILE A 184 11.28 -13.32 -10.98
N MET A 185 11.70 -12.80 -12.13
CA MET A 185 12.30 -11.47 -12.25
C MET A 185 11.69 -10.70 -13.41
N LEU A 186 11.44 -9.41 -13.17
CA LEU A 186 11.19 -8.44 -14.23
C LEU A 186 12.47 -7.66 -14.50
N PHE A 187 12.90 -7.62 -15.76
CA PHE A 187 14.02 -6.81 -16.22
C PHE A 187 13.51 -5.60 -16.99
N ASP A 188 13.99 -4.42 -16.62
CA ASP A 188 13.82 -3.23 -17.45
C ASP A 188 14.85 -3.27 -18.58
N PRO A 189 14.42 -3.31 -19.86
CA PRO A 189 15.33 -3.40 -20.99
C PRO A 189 16.25 -2.17 -21.12
N LYS A 190 15.86 -1.02 -20.58
CA LYS A 190 16.68 0.21 -20.60
C LYS A 190 17.76 0.19 -19.52
N LEU A 191 17.44 -0.35 -18.34
CA LEU A 191 18.37 -0.39 -17.21
C LEU A 191 19.27 -1.64 -17.25
N GLY A 192 18.89 -2.67 -18.01
CA GLY A 192 19.66 -3.91 -18.14
C GLY A 192 19.75 -4.72 -16.85
N ARG A 193 18.88 -4.47 -15.87
CA ARG A 193 18.91 -5.10 -14.54
C ARG A 193 17.50 -5.48 -14.07
N PRO A 194 17.39 -6.40 -13.09
CA PRO A 194 16.12 -6.67 -12.42
C PRO A 194 15.55 -5.38 -11.80
N VAL A 195 14.23 -5.25 -11.85
CA VAL A 195 13.44 -4.15 -11.26
C VAL A 195 12.32 -4.65 -10.35
N ALA A 196 11.98 -5.94 -10.46
CA ALA A 196 11.14 -6.65 -9.51
C ALA A 196 11.65 -8.08 -9.40
N PHE A 197 11.55 -8.69 -8.22
CA PHE A 197 11.91 -10.09 -8.03
C PHE A 197 11.01 -10.75 -7.00
N ARG A 198 10.68 -12.01 -7.24
CA ARG A 198 9.89 -12.85 -6.33
C ARG A 198 10.48 -14.25 -6.31
N ILE A 199 10.56 -14.83 -5.13
CA ILE A 199 11.01 -16.21 -4.92
C ILE A 199 9.81 -17.03 -4.47
N LEU A 200 9.58 -18.16 -5.14
CA LEU A 200 8.65 -19.19 -4.71
C LEU A 200 9.46 -20.39 -4.20
N GLU A 201 9.19 -20.81 -2.98
CA GLU A 201 9.76 -22.00 -2.36
C GLU A 201 8.68 -23.10 -2.33
N ASN A 202 9.07 -24.38 -2.33
CA ASN A 202 8.15 -25.52 -2.21
C ASN A 202 7.04 -25.50 -3.27
N PHE A 203 7.41 -25.38 -4.55
CA PHE A 203 6.47 -25.26 -5.66
C PHE A 203 6.14 -26.61 -6.30
N SER A 204 5.03 -26.67 -7.04
CA SER A 204 4.68 -27.83 -7.86
C SER A 204 4.31 -27.39 -9.27
N LEU A 205 4.86 -28.07 -10.29
CA LEU A 205 4.56 -27.76 -11.69
C LEU A 205 3.35 -28.57 -12.19
N PRO A 206 2.44 -27.97 -12.97
CA PRO A 206 2.43 -26.56 -13.36
C PRO A 206 2.09 -25.61 -12.20
N GLN A 207 2.80 -24.48 -12.11
CA GLN A 207 2.70 -23.51 -11.00
C GLN A 207 2.20 -22.15 -11.50
N ASP A 208 1.10 -21.65 -10.96
CA ASP A 208 0.67 -20.27 -11.22
C ASP A 208 1.60 -19.25 -10.57
N PHE A 209 1.84 -18.14 -11.27
CA PHE A 209 2.68 -17.06 -10.78
C PHE A 209 2.05 -15.68 -10.98
N SER A 210 2.50 -14.75 -10.15
CA SER A 210 2.21 -13.33 -10.24
C SER A 210 3.46 -12.55 -9.85
N ILE A 211 3.79 -11.53 -10.64
CA ILE A 211 4.86 -10.59 -10.30
C ILE A 211 4.46 -9.18 -10.73
N GLY A 212 4.70 -8.21 -9.86
CA GLY A 212 4.30 -6.83 -10.13
C GLY A 212 4.74 -5.86 -9.06
N VAL A 213 3.91 -4.86 -8.80
CA VAL A 213 4.26 -3.70 -7.93
C VAL A 213 4.65 -4.12 -6.52
N ALA A 214 4.03 -5.17 -5.97
CA ALA A 214 4.37 -5.69 -4.63
C ALA A 214 5.77 -6.32 -4.54
N ASP A 215 6.35 -6.68 -5.67
CA ASP A 215 7.65 -7.38 -5.77
C ASP A 215 8.72 -6.44 -6.38
N ALA A 216 8.39 -5.17 -6.58
CA ALA A 216 9.30 -4.16 -7.10
C ALA A 216 10.49 -3.95 -6.14
N MET A 217 11.67 -3.78 -6.71
CA MET A 217 12.87 -3.47 -5.94
C MET A 217 12.75 -2.10 -5.27
N PRO A 218 13.39 -1.88 -4.11
CA PRO A 218 13.32 -0.60 -3.41
C PRO A 218 13.66 0.59 -4.31
N GLY A 219 12.79 1.59 -4.34
CA GLY A 219 12.97 2.81 -5.14
C GLY A 219 12.62 2.66 -6.63
N ILE A 220 12.13 1.51 -7.08
CA ILE A 220 11.71 1.31 -8.47
C ILE A 220 10.19 1.42 -8.59
N GLN A 221 9.74 2.38 -9.39
CA GLN A 221 8.36 2.44 -9.85
C GLN A 221 8.24 1.70 -11.19
N LEU A 222 7.38 0.69 -11.24
CA LEU A 222 7.16 -0.08 -12.45
C LEU A 222 6.36 0.75 -13.48
N LYS A 223 7.02 1.16 -14.59
CA LYS A 223 6.44 1.96 -15.70
C LYS A 223 6.50 1.33 -17.10
N GLY A 224 7.39 0.36 -17.33
CA GLY A 224 7.66 -0.18 -18.66
C GLY A 224 6.85 -1.43 -18.97
N PRO A 225 6.91 -1.92 -20.22
CA PRO A 225 6.86 -3.34 -20.45
C PRO A 225 8.23 -3.97 -20.11
N TYR A 226 8.23 -5.16 -19.54
CA TYR A 226 9.42 -5.83 -18.97
C TYR A 226 9.78 -7.10 -19.72
N SER A 227 11.07 -7.46 -19.68
CA SER A 227 11.47 -8.83 -19.97
C SER A 227 11.26 -9.66 -18.71
N LEU A 228 10.38 -10.66 -18.77
CA LEU A 228 10.18 -11.60 -17.68
C LEU A 228 11.19 -12.74 -17.81
N ARG A 229 11.85 -13.08 -16.70
CA ARG A 229 12.77 -14.21 -16.60
C ARG A 229 12.41 -15.03 -15.39
N ILE A 230 12.36 -16.35 -15.56
CA ILE A 230 12.07 -17.28 -14.48
C ILE A 230 13.17 -18.32 -14.47
N ILE A 231 13.77 -18.56 -13.31
CA ILE A 231 14.91 -19.45 -13.13
C ILE A 231 14.56 -20.46 -12.04
N SER A 232 14.87 -21.75 -12.24
CA SER A 232 14.95 -22.69 -11.13
C SER A 232 16.31 -22.54 -10.45
N ASP A 233 16.29 -22.32 -9.14
CA ASP A 233 17.47 -22.05 -8.32
C ASP A 233 17.63 -23.16 -7.29
N LYS A 234 18.76 -23.85 -7.40
CA LYS A 234 19.08 -25.04 -6.60
C LYS A 234 20.05 -24.75 -5.46
N ASN A 235 20.89 -23.73 -5.62
CA ASN A 235 22.05 -23.51 -4.76
C ASN A 235 21.88 -22.33 -3.79
N GLY A 236 20.76 -21.62 -3.85
CA GLY A 236 20.56 -20.46 -2.99
C GLY A 236 20.97 -19.13 -3.64
N GLN A 237 21.50 -19.15 -4.85
CA GLN A 237 22.21 -18.03 -5.47
C GLN A 237 21.69 -17.73 -6.88
N PRO A 238 20.56 -16.99 -7.02
CA PRO A 238 19.90 -16.79 -8.32
C PRO A 238 20.67 -15.93 -9.32
N PHE A 239 21.82 -15.40 -8.90
CA PHE A 239 22.72 -14.62 -9.74
C PHE A 239 24.00 -15.39 -10.09
N GLU A 240 24.10 -16.65 -9.68
CA GLU A 240 25.11 -17.60 -10.09
C GLU A 240 24.38 -18.75 -10.80
N SER A 241 25.02 -19.39 -11.78
CA SER A 241 24.43 -20.57 -12.43
C SER A 241 24.96 -21.83 -11.77
N ALA A 242 24.08 -22.74 -11.36
CA ALA A 242 24.45 -24.10 -10.96
C ALA A 242 24.02 -25.13 -12.01
N PRO A 243 24.72 -26.28 -12.12
CA PRO A 243 24.31 -27.37 -13.01
C PRO A 243 22.88 -27.83 -12.74
N GLY A 244 22.10 -28.02 -13.81
CA GLY A 244 20.70 -28.45 -13.74
C GLY A 244 19.68 -27.35 -13.40
N GLU A 245 20.12 -26.10 -13.27
CA GLU A 245 19.21 -24.96 -13.23
C GLU A 245 18.65 -24.67 -14.62
N LEU A 246 17.40 -24.24 -14.67
CA LEU A 246 16.65 -24.00 -15.91
C LEU A 246 16.19 -22.55 -15.96
N ILE A 247 15.99 -22.03 -17.16
CA ILE A 247 15.51 -20.67 -17.39
C ILE A 247 14.47 -20.62 -18.50
N VAL A 248 13.49 -19.74 -18.32
CA VAL A 248 12.60 -19.28 -19.39
C VAL A 248 12.59 -17.76 -19.45
N ARG A 249 12.53 -17.22 -20.66
CA ARG A 249 12.49 -15.77 -20.92
C ARG A 249 11.25 -15.45 -21.75
N SER A 250 10.57 -14.35 -21.43
CA SER A 250 9.48 -13.89 -22.29
C SER A 250 9.98 -13.53 -23.68
N LYS A 251 9.28 -14.01 -24.71
CA LYS A 251 9.62 -13.73 -26.13
C LYS A 251 9.41 -12.26 -26.52
N LYS A 252 8.57 -11.55 -25.77
CA LYS A 252 8.24 -10.13 -25.95
C LYS A 252 8.34 -9.43 -24.60
N LEU A 253 8.43 -8.10 -24.64
CA LEU A 253 8.27 -7.28 -23.45
C LEU A 253 6.80 -7.28 -23.02
N LEU A 254 6.57 -7.42 -21.72
CA LEU A 254 5.25 -7.60 -21.12
C LEU A 254 4.89 -6.38 -20.27
N PRO A 255 3.82 -5.63 -20.59
CA PRO A 255 3.30 -4.62 -19.67
C PRO A 255 2.69 -5.27 -18.41
N LEU A 256 2.60 -4.50 -17.32
CA LEU A 256 1.67 -4.85 -16.23
C LEU A 256 0.25 -5.02 -16.81
N GLY A 257 -0.53 -5.96 -16.28
CA GLY A 257 -1.81 -6.34 -16.88
C GLY A 257 -1.73 -7.55 -17.80
N SER A 258 -0.53 -8.03 -18.17
CA SER A 258 -0.37 -9.22 -19.01
C SER A 258 -0.83 -10.47 -18.27
N GLN A 259 -1.66 -11.29 -18.91
CA GLN A 259 -2.29 -12.48 -18.30
C GLN A 259 -2.28 -13.68 -19.25
N GLY A 260 -2.55 -14.87 -18.71
CA GLY A 260 -2.82 -16.08 -19.48
C GLY A 260 -1.61 -16.65 -20.21
N MET A 261 -0.39 -16.31 -19.79
CA MET A 261 0.82 -16.84 -20.40
C MET A 261 1.13 -18.22 -19.82
N ASN A 262 1.60 -19.12 -20.69
CA ASN A 262 2.21 -20.37 -20.28
C ASN A 262 3.71 -20.29 -20.62
N LEU A 263 4.55 -20.37 -19.60
CA LEU A 263 6.00 -20.32 -19.71
C LEU A 263 6.57 -21.68 -19.37
N VAL A 264 7.34 -22.24 -20.29
CA VAL A 264 7.95 -23.56 -20.14
C VAL A 264 9.44 -23.39 -19.89
N LEU A 265 9.94 -23.91 -18.77
CA LEU A 265 11.37 -24.05 -18.50
C LEU A 265 11.92 -25.12 -19.46
N ASP A 266 12.58 -24.66 -20.51
CA ASP A 266 13.01 -25.48 -21.65
C ASP A 266 14.50 -25.29 -22.01
N GLN A 267 15.25 -24.55 -21.19
CA GLN A 267 16.66 -24.25 -21.42
C GLN A 267 17.44 -24.33 -20.11
N GLU A 268 18.65 -24.87 -20.16
CA GLU A 268 19.59 -24.76 -19.04
C GLU A 268 19.96 -23.30 -18.79
N TYR A 269 20.05 -22.93 -17.52
CA TYR A 269 20.50 -21.62 -17.11
C TYR A 269 22.02 -21.52 -17.20
N GLN A 270 22.48 -20.97 -18.32
CA GLN A 270 23.88 -20.56 -18.52
C GLN A 270 23.94 -19.03 -18.60
N ARG A 271 24.96 -18.46 -17.96
CA ARG A 271 25.10 -17.00 -17.81
C ARG A 271 25.82 -16.34 -18.98
#